data_AF-K5XYV1-F1
#
_entry.id   AF-K5XYV1-F1
#
_cell.length_a   1.000
_cell.length_b   1.000
_cell.length_c   1.000
_cell.angle_alpha   90.00
_cell.angle_beta   90.00
_cell.angle_gamma   90.00
#
_symmetry.space_group_name_H-M   'P 1'
#
loop_
_entity.id
_entity.type
_entity.pdbx_description
1 polymer ?
#
loop_
_entity_poly.entity_id
_entity_poly.type
_entity_poly.pdbx_seq_one_letter_code
_entity_poly.pdbx_strand_id
1 'polypeptide(L)'
;MAFRAASLARSLTGQFSRTHRHLPLRAFSRSSIIHDNLVSDAVQTGEASPPKKRTRTKKIKVEEVKPIDDAAAGVVQTGDQNEVTPPQEESPTKAAAAPIDDLVAQAVQIDNHLAEKPIAPGRGRKKVEPEEIEEGTVELPPLSEWSRYFPSSFAVKTRASIMNQEHAKKVAEAFVPAGSKGKVIVEAFPGPGVLTRALLNLPKSRIKKIIVLEDEERYLSYLRPLEAFDPRVTVLPLSGFLWDTYEEISVKGLLSDITKEDWSIEHPRLQFISHIPSKVHGEQLVSQFFRSIPDQQWFFKFGRVPFSLIMTESLWERVSAPLGGSARCKLSVIAEATSHFDYAIDPSCLKPYKQNFHPAHMPSPPEFVAINVMPLLEQWIEKGLLDEWDYCLRRLFVQKAQPLKKCIPQLAPGALSVLNKIADTNLPLEERVARRQAPRKMTPREWRNLVNAFVEWPFKPADLSIDFNMITTKQSNRLE
;
A
#
# COMPACT_ATOMS: atom_id res chain seq x y z
N MET A 1 44.72 -9.92 46.47
CA MET A 1 45.46 -10.89 47.31
C MET A 1 44.49 -11.93 47.81
N ALA A 2 44.79 -13.18 47.51
CA ALA A 2 43.96 -14.35 47.75
C ALA A 2 43.64 -14.55 49.24
N PHE A 3 42.38 -14.89 49.55
CA PHE A 3 41.99 -15.40 50.86
C PHE A 3 41.20 -16.70 50.69
N ARG A 4 41.86 -17.79 51.12
CA ARG A 4 41.38 -19.02 51.78
C ARG A 4 40.10 -19.67 51.21
N ALA A 5 40.18 -20.81 50.51
CA ALA A 5 40.35 -22.17 51.07
C ALA A 5 39.25 -22.51 52.11
N ALA A 6 38.15 -23.16 51.70
CA ALA A 6 38.00 -24.63 51.55
C ALA A 6 37.81 -25.35 52.89
N SER A 7 36.65 -26.00 53.10
CA SER A 7 36.58 -27.28 53.81
C SER A 7 35.16 -27.87 53.79
N LEU A 8 35.07 -29.11 53.31
CA LEU A 8 34.45 -30.32 53.91
C LEU A 8 33.09 -30.21 54.65
N ALA A 9 32.15 -31.18 54.61
CA ALA A 9 32.12 -32.57 54.18
C ALA A 9 30.65 -33.06 54.12
N ARG A 10 30.45 -34.21 53.45
CA ARG A 10 29.63 -35.40 53.81
C ARG A 10 28.62 -35.26 54.96
N SER A 11 27.47 -35.90 55.00
CA SER A 11 26.72 -36.86 54.18
C SER A 11 25.46 -37.16 55.03
N LEU A 12 24.37 -37.57 54.37
CA LEU A 12 23.35 -38.53 54.84
C LEU A 12 21.89 -38.05 54.75
N THR A 13 21.22 -38.65 53.75
CA THR A 13 19.91 -39.34 53.82
C THR A 13 18.75 -38.65 54.53
N GLY A 14 17.76 -38.26 53.72
CA GLY A 14 16.36 -38.16 54.12
C GLY A 14 15.47 -38.54 52.93
N GLN A 15 14.97 -39.77 52.91
CA GLN A 15 13.92 -40.22 52.02
C GLN A 15 12.61 -39.50 52.37
N PHE A 16 11.90 -38.95 51.39
CA PHE A 16 10.44 -38.97 51.39
C PHE A 16 9.89 -39.08 49.97
N SER A 17 9.02 -40.07 49.82
CA SER A 17 8.28 -40.50 48.65
C SER A 17 7.34 -39.43 48.09
N ARG A 18 7.22 -39.35 46.75
CA ARG A 18 5.93 -39.12 46.08
C ARG A 18 5.97 -39.47 44.58
N THR A 19 5.52 -40.68 44.30
CA THR A 19 4.56 -41.07 43.24
C THR A 19 4.56 -40.30 41.92
N HIS A 20 4.99 -41.01 40.87
CA HIS A 20 4.61 -40.82 39.48
C HIS A 20 3.08 -40.67 39.31
N ARG A 21 2.66 -39.64 38.56
CA ARG A 21 1.48 -39.70 37.70
C ARG A 21 1.82 -39.11 36.34
N HIS A 22 1.95 -40.00 35.36
CA HIS A 22 1.73 -39.70 33.95
C HIS A 22 0.29 -39.25 33.75
N LEU A 23 0.08 -38.21 32.93
CA LEU A 23 -1.13 -37.92 32.14
C LEU A 23 -0.73 -36.89 31.05
N PRO A 24 -1.45 -36.78 29.92
CA PRO A 24 -0.85 -36.96 28.61
C PRO A 24 -0.89 -35.71 27.73
N LEU A 25 -0.06 -35.76 26.68
CA LEU A 25 -0.11 -34.89 25.50
C LEU A 25 -1.54 -34.87 24.92
N ARG A 26 -2.16 -33.69 24.90
CA ARG A 26 -3.35 -33.42 24.09
C ARG A 26 -2.93 -32.65 22.83
N ALA A 27 -3.12 -33.34 21.72
CA ALA A 27 -3.14 -32.78 20.38
C ALA A 27 -4.21 -31.67 20.29
N PHE A 28 -3.82 -30.50 19.81
CA PHE A 28 -4.78 -29.49 19.36
C PHE A 28 -5.13 -29.74 17.90
N SER A 29 -6.32 -30.31 17.72
CA SER A 29 -7.00 -30.45 16.45
C SER A 29 -7.35 -29.08 15.88
N ARG A 30 -6.99 -28.87 14.61
CA ARG A 30 -7.52 -27.80 13.77
C ARG A 30 -9.03 -28.01 13.61
N SER A 31 -9.82 -26.97 13.85
CA SER A 31 -11.23 -26.93 13.45
C SER A 31 -11.43 -25.77 12.48
N SER A 32 -11.52 -26.15 11.21
CA SER A 32 -12.03 -25.35 10.10
C SER A 32 -13.53 -25.19 10.25
N ILE A 33 -14.03 -23.95 10.27
CA ILE A 33 -15.45 -23.66 10.16
C ILE A 33 -15.78 -23.56 8.66
N ILE A 34 -16.40 -24.63 8.15
CA ILE A 34 -17.10 -24.66 6.87
C ILE A 34 -18.58 -24.38 7.18
N HIS A 35 -19.13 -23.31 6.60
CA HIS A 35 -20.57 -23.10 6.56
C HIS A 35 -21.15 -23.92 5.41
N ASP A 36 -21.83 -25.01 5.73
CA ASP A 36 -22.75 -25.69 4.81
C ASP A 36 -24.19 -25.46 5.25
N ASN A 37 -24.97 -24.93 4.32
CA ASN A 37 -26.42 -24.79 4.39
C ASN A 37 -27.06 -26.18 4.28
N LEU A 38 -27.95 -26.52 5.23
CA LEU A 38 -28.92 -27.58 5.04
C LEU A 38 -30.33 -27.05 5.33
N VAL A 39 -31.14 -27.17 4.28
CA VAL A 39 -32.58 -26.99 4.24
C VAL A 39 -33.26 -28.17 4.94
N SER A 40 -34.33 -27.90 5.70
CA SER A 40 -35.39 -28.88 5.92
C SER A 40 -36.74 -28.18 6.07
N ASP A 41 -37.68 -28.66 5.27
CA ASP A 41 -39.07 -28.22 5.09
C ASP A 41 -39.94 -28.31 6.35
N ALA A 42 -40.90 -27.38 6.44
CA ALA A 42 -42.23 -27.65 6.98
C ALA A 42 -43.28 -26.79 6.26
N VAL A 43 -44.32 -27.49 5.80
CA VAL A 43 -45.39 -27.11 4.87
C VAL A 43 -46.55 -26.40 5.58
N GLN A 44 -47.10 -25.33 4.99
CA GLN A 44 -48.56 -25.13 4.88
C GLN A 44 -48.98 -24.02 3.88
N THR A 45 -49.44 -24.48 2.72
CA THR A 45 -50.64 -24.09 1.94
C THR A 45 -51.07 -22.62 1.78
N GLY A 46 -51.16 -22.18 0.52
CA GLY A 46 -52.01 -21.09 0.05
C GLY A 46 -51.86 -20.88 -1.48
N GLU A 47 -52.96 -20.98 -2.22
CA GLU A 47 -53.07 -21.24 -3.67
C GLU A 47 -52.73 -20.09 -4.65
N ALA A 48 -52.57 -20.50 -5.93
CA ALA A 48 -52.99 -19.84 -7.19
C ALA A 48 -51.93 -19.16 -8.12
N SER A 49 -51.42 -19.99 -9.05
CA SER A 49 -51.20 -19.86 -10.52
C SER A 49 -50.99 -18.52 -11.29
N PRO A 50 -50.34 -18.55 -12.49
CA PRO A 50 -49.33 -17.58 -12.96
C PRO A 50 -49.79 -16.66 -14.10
N PRO A 51 -48.91 -15.75 -14.62
CA PRO A 51 -48.48 -15.97 -16.01
C PRO A 51 -47.06 -15.50 -16.44
N LYS A 52 -46.65 -16.23 -17.50
CA LYS A 52 -45.66 -16.09 -18.59
C LYS A 52 -45.02 -14.72 -18.95
N LYS A 53 -43.75 -14.87 -19.34
CA LYS A 53 -42.86 -14.03 -20.19
C LYS A 53 -43.56 -13.14 -21.23
N ARG A 54 -43.05 -11.91 -21.41
CA ARG A 54 -43.01 -11.25 -22.72
C ARG A 54 -42.00 -10.09 -22.83
N THR A 55 -41.19 -10.20 -23.88
CA THR A 55 -40.40 -9.17 -24.57
C THR A 55 -41.23 -7.95 -24.94
N ARG A 56 -40.67 -6.74 -24.92
CA ARG A 56 -41.15 -5.65 -25.81
C ARG A 56 -40.09 -4.62 -26.19
N THR A 57 -40.25 -4.25 -27.46
CA THR A 57 -39.51 -3.45 -28.42
C THR A 57 -39.58 -1.94 -28.19
N LYS A 58 -38.56 -1.23 -28.70
CA LYS A 58 -38.53 0.21 -28.97
C LYS A 58 -39.73 0.66 -29.83
N LYS A 59 -40.30 1.84 -29.53
CA LYS A 59 -41.11 2.64 -30.45
C LYS A 59 -40.50 4.02 -30.60
N ILE A 60 -40.18 4.33 -31.86
CA ILE A 60 -39.89 5.65 -32.42
C ILE A 60 -41.25 6.31 -32.73
N LYS A 61 -41.32 7.64 -32.62
CA LYS A 61 -42.47 8.46 -33.01
C LYS A 61 -42.10 9.19 -34.32
N VAL A 62 -43.00 9.14 -35.30
CA VAL A 62 -42.90 9.81 -36.62
C VAL A 62 -44.11 10.71 -36.78
N GLU A 63 -43.90 11.90 -37.31
CA GLU A 63 -44.77 12.72 -38.18
C GLU A 63 -43.91 13.95 -38.55
N GLU A 64 -43.83 14.50 -39.77
CA GLU A 64 -44.69 14.43 -40.96
C GLU A 64 -43.85 14.90 -42.18
N VAL A 65 -44.16 14.42 -43.38
CA VAL A 65 -43.49 14.76 -44.66
C VAL A 65 -44.48 15.47 -45.58
N LYS A 66 -44.01 16.41 -46.42
CA LYS A 66 -44.52 16.63 -47.79
C LYS A 66 -43.55 17.51 -48.64
N PRO A 67 -43.64 17.51 -49.98
CA PRO A 67 -42.61 16.96 -50.87
C PRO A 67 -42.13 17.98 -51.93
N ILE A 68 -41.28 17.56 -52.89
CA ILE A 68 -41.37 17.83 -54.36
C ILE A 68 -40.10 17.32 -55.09
N ASP A 69 -40.35 16.39 -56.01
CA ASP A 69 -39.90 16.15 -57.40
C ASP A 69 -38.43 16.17 -57.88
N ASP A 70 -38.12 15.05 -58.54
CA ASP A 70 -37.53 14.84 -59.87
C ASP A 70 -36.09 15.23 -60.25
N ALA A 71 -35.34 14.15 -60.55
CA ALA A 71 -34.59 13.85 -61.77
C ALA A 71 -33.64 14.90 -62.39
N ALA A 72 -32.36 14.53 -62.55
CA ALA A 72 -31.77 14.15 -63.85
C ALA A 72 -30.24 14.05 -63.78
N ALA A 73 -29.70 13.15 -64.60
CA ALA A 73 -28.29 12.91 -64.83
C ALA A 73 -27.63 14.03 -65.67
N GLY A 74 -26.31 14.22 -65.51
CA GLY A 74 -25.51 15.07 -66.40
C GLY A 74 -24.02 15.00 -66.10
N VAL A 75 -23.27 14.35 -67.00
CA VAL A 75 -21.80 14.36 -67.10
C VAL A 75 -21.36 15.64 -67.80
N VAL A 76 -20.42 16.42 -67.23
CA VAL A 76 -19.52 17.35 -67.97
C VAL A 76 -18.20 17.52 -67.20
N GLN A 77 -17.08 17.34 -67.90
CA GLN A 77 -15.75 17.81 -67.52
C GLN A 77 -15.58 19.29 -67.91
N THR A 78 -14.98 20.10 -67.05
CA THR A 78 -14.07 21.21 -67.42
C THR A 78 -13.32 21.65 -66.16
N GLY A 79 -12.00 21.80 -66.25
CA GLY A 79 -11.16 22.29 -65.16
C GLY A 79 -11.29 23.80 -64.94
N ASP A 80 -10.87 24.28 -63.78
CA ASP A 80 -9.78 25.26 -63.72
C ASP A 80 -9.20 25.34 -62.30
N GLN A 81 -8.00 25.91 -62.26
CA GLN A 81 -7.04 26.02 -61.19
C GLN A 81 -7.57 26.75 -59.94
N ASN A 82 -7.15 26.30 -58.75
CA ASN A 82 -6.65 27.23 -57.73
C ASN A 82 -5.79 26.50 -56.69
N GLU A 83 -4.57 27.00 -56.63
CA GLU A 83 -3.48 26.68 -55.73
C GLU A 83 -3.79 27.27 -54.34
N VAL A 84 -3.88 26.42 -53.31
CA VAL A 84 -3.85 26.85 -51.90
C VAL A 84 -3.01 25.87 -51.09
N THR A 85 -1.83 26.34 -50.72
CA THR A 85 -0.84 25.73 -49.84
C THR A 85 -1.44 25.42 -48.45
N PRO A 86 -1.31 24.19 -47.91
CA PRO A 86 -1.60 23.92 -46.50
C PRO A 86 -0.38 24.23 -45.61
N PRO A 87 -0.59 24.58 -44.32
CA PRO A 87 0.47 25.03 -43.43
C PRO A 87 1.39 23.90 -43.01
N GLN A 88 2.68 24.21 -42.83
CA GLN A 88 3.67 23.33 -42.24
C GLN A 88 3.31 23.03 -40.77
N GLU A 89 3.12 21.75 -40.45
CA GLU A 89 3.14 21.24 -39.08
C GLU A 89 4.59 21.20 -38.59
N GLU A 90 4.91 22.03 -37.59
CA GLU A 90 6.14 21.90 -36.81
C GLU A 90 6.11 20.61 -35.98
N SER A 91 7.10 19.75 -36.24
CA SER A 91 7.37 18.53 -35.50
C SER A 91 7.81 18.82 -34.05
N PRO A 92 7.19 18.21 -33.00
CA PRO A 92 7.76 18.24 -31.67
C PRO A 92 8.87 17.18 -31.56
N THR A 93 10.03 17.66 -31.12
CA THR A 93 11.26 16.95 -30.84
C THR A 93 11.03 15.76 -29.89
N LYS A 94 11.60 14.60 -30.24
CA LYS A 94 11.57 13.36 -29.45
C LYS A 94 12.31 13.53 -28.12
N ALA A 95 11.58 13.52 -27.00
CA ALA A 95 12.14 13.21 -25.69
C ALA A 95 12.10 11.69 -25.48
N ALA A 96 13.27 11.08 -25.28
CA ALA A 96 13.40 9.70 -24.84
C ALA A 96 12.90 9.57 -23.39
N ALA A 97 12.19 8.48 -23.08
CA ALA A 97 11.72 8.21 -21.73
C ALA A 97 12.92 7.86 -20.83
N ALA A 98 13.00 8.53 -19.69
CA ALA A 98 14.10 8.39 -18.74
C ALA A 98 13.86 7.22 -17.76
N PRO A 99 14.92 6.57 -17.25
CA PRO A 99 14.84 5.47 -16.28
C PRO A 99 14.14 5.87 -14.96
N ILE A 100 13.74 4.89 -14.16
CA ILE A 100 12.95 5.09 -12.93
C ILE A 100 13.65 6.00 -11.92
N ASP A 101 14.97 5.96 -11.83
CA ASP A 101 15.76 6.88 -10.99
C ASP A 101 15.68 8.33 -11.49
N ASP A 102 15.56 8.53 -12.81
CA ASP A 102 15.30 9.85 -13.40
C ASP A 102 13.86 10.31 -13.19
N LEU A 103 12.89 9.41 -13.03
CA LEU A 103 11.52 9.77 -12.66
C LEU A 103 11.41 10.17 -11.18
N VAL A 104 12.19 9.53 -10.31
CA VAL A 104 12.34 9.92 -8.90
C VAL A 104 13.08 11.25 -8.81
N ALA A 105 14.18 11.44 -9.56
CA ALA A 105 14.89 12.71 -9.63
C ALA A 105 14.03 13.83 -10.26
N GLN A 106 13.22 13.53 -11.26
CA GLN A 106 12.25 14.47 -11.85
C GLN A 106 11.12 14.80 -10.87
N ALA A 107 10.65 13.84 -10.07
CA ALA A 107 9.66 14.12 -9.01
C ALA A 107 10.24 15.04 -7.93
N VAL A 108 11.50 14.81 -7.52
CA VAL A 108 12.24 15.67 -6.58
C VAL A 108 12.50 17.06 -7.19
N GLN A 109 12.86 17.14 -8.47
CA GLN A 109 13.04 18.41 -9.17
C GLN A 109 11.72 19.18 -9.35
N ILE A 110 10.60 18.50 -9.61
CA ILE A 110 9.28 19.13 -9.71
C ILE A 110 8.88 19.77 -8.37
N ASP A 111 9.19 19.12 -7.23
CA ASP A 111 8.94 19.68 -5.90
C ASP A 111 9.81 20.93 -5.64
N ASN A 112 11.10 20.89 -5.97
CA ASN A 112 11.98 22.05 -5.85
C ASN A 112 11.56 23.20 -6.78
N HIS A 113 11.11 22.91 -8.01
CA HIS A 113 10.74 23.95 -8.98
C HIS A 113 9.35 24.57 -8.71
N LEU A 114 8.46 23.86 -8.01
CA LEU A 114 7.18 24.40 -7.52
C LEU A 114 7.36 25.29 -6.29
N ALA A 115 8.44 25.09 -5.52
CA ALA A 115 8.81 25.96 -4.40
C ALA A 115 9.35 27.34 -4.83
N GLU A 116 9.90 27.47 -6.04
CA GLU A 116 10.66 28.66 -6.45
C GLU A 116 9.99 29.56 -7.52
N LYS A 117 8.78 29.25 -8.02
CA LYS A 117 8.16 30.14 -9.02
C LYS A 117 7.72 31.49 -8.42
N PRO A 118 8.20 32.64 -8.93
CA PRO A 118 7.73 33.94 -8.48
C PRO A 118 6.26 34.11 -8.84
N ILE A 119 5.43 34.41 -7.84
CA ILE A 119 4.02 34.70 -8.03
C ILE A 119 3.91 36.04 -8.77
N ALA A 120 3.33 36.03 -9.97
CA ALA A 120 2.97 37.26 -10.68
C ALA A 120 2.02 38.11 -9.83
N PRO A 121 2.14 39.45 -9.81
CA PRO A 121 1.39 40.29 -8.88
C PRO A 121 -0.10 40.30 -9.21
N GLY A 122 -0.86 39.45 -8.51
CA GLY A 122 -2.31 39.46 -8.50
C GLY A 122 -2.84 40.65 -7.70
N ARG A 123 -3.82 41.36 -8.27
CA ARG A 123 -4.48 42.53 -7.68
C ARG A 123 -4.96 42.28 -6.24
N GLY A 124 -4.51 43.13 -5.32
CA GLY A 124 -5.25 43.54 -4.13
C GLY A 124 -5.57 42.45 -3.09
N ARG A 125 -4.58 41.66 -2.65
CA ARG A 125 -4.66 41.07 -1.30
C ARG A 125 -4.03 42.05 -0.32
N LYS A 126 -4.76 42.42 0.74
CA LYS A 126 -4.16 43.10 1.91
C LYS A 126 -2.90 42.32 2.29
N LYS A 127 -1.78 43.02 2.32
CA LYS A 127 -0.51 42.53 2.86
C LYS A 127 -0.77 42.25 4.34
N VAL A 128 -1.13 41.01 4.67
CA VAL A 128 -1.13 40.56 6.06
C VAL A 128 0.35 40.52 6.42
N GLU A 129 0.77 41.41 7.32
CA GLU A 129 2.12 41.36 7.88
C GLU A 129 2.36 39.94 8.42
N PRO A 130 3.58 39.40 8.32
CA PRO A 130 3.89 38.12 8.95
C PRO A 130 3.75 38.31 10.46
N GLU A 131 2.57 38.00 11.01
CA GLU A 131 2.37 37.88 12.45
C GLU A 131 3.42 36.89 12.96
N GLU A 132 4.21 37.31 13.95
CA GLU A 132 5.17 36.47 14.66
C GLU A 132 4.44 35.21 15.12
N ILE A 133 4.80 34.06 14.53
CA ILE A 133 4.28 32.77 14.96
C ILE A 133 4.90 32.51 16.32
N GLU A 134 4.09 32.58 17.39
CA GLU A 134 4.51 32.16 18.73
C GLU A 134 5.17 30.77 18.64
N GLU A 135 6.34 30.61 19.27
CA GLU A 135 7.01 29.31 19.35
C GLU A 135 6.04 28.27 19.93
N GLY A 136 5.89 27.14 19.23
CA GLY A 136 4.91 26.12 19.62
C GLY A 136 5.20 25.58 21.02
N THR A 137 4.14 25.26 21.76
CA THR A 137 4.24 24.68 23.11
C THR A 137 4.07 23.15 23.05
N VAL A 138 4.25 22.48 24.20
CA VAL A 138 3.99 21.03 24.34
C VAL A 138 2.53 20.70 24.05
N GLU A 139 1.62 21.61 24.43
CA GLU A 139 0.19 21.46 24.21
C GLU A 139 -0.20 21.95 22.81
N LEU A 140 -1.17 21.26 22.19
CA LEU A 140 -1.69 21.69 20.90
C LEU A 140 -2.65 22.87 21.10
N PRO A 141 -2.72 23.81 20.14
CA PRO A 141 -3.70 24.88 20.20
C PRO A 141 -5.12 24.30 20.16
N PRO A 142 -6.12 25.05 20.64
CA PRO A 142 -7.52 24.64 20.54
C PRO A 142 -7.91 24.31 19.10
N LEU A 143 -8.73 23.27 18.88
CA LEU A 143 -9.14 22.82 17.53
C LEU A 143 -9.77 23.94 16.68
N SER A 144 -10.45 24.90 17.32
CA SER A 144 -11.02 26.09 16.66
C SER A 144 -9.98 27.00 16.00
N GLU A 145 -8.73 26.94 16.47
CA GLU A 145 -7.63 27.79 16.00
C GLU A 145 -6.67 27.03 15.07
N TRP A 146 -6.90 25.75 14.80
CA TRP A 146 -6.00 24.94 13.96
C TRP A 146 -5.86 25.47 12.54
N SER A 147 -6.86 26.17 11.99
CA SER A 147 -6.72 26.82 10.67
C SER A 147 -5.69 27.96 10.67
N ARG A 148 -5.43 28.58 11.84
CA ARG A 148 -4.43 29.64 12.02
C ARG A 148 -3.02 29.05 12.14
N TYR A 149 -2.84 28.08 13.05
CA TYR A 149 -1.53 27.48 13.32
C TYR A 149 -1.11 26.47 12.24
N PHE A 150 -2.08 25.71 11.72
CA PHE A 150 -1.91 24.65 10.74
C PHE A 150 -2.75 24.92 9.47
N PRO A 151 -2.51 26.03 8.74
CA PRO A 151 -3.26 26.30 7.53
C PRO A 151 -2.96 25.23 6.47
N SER A 152 -3.95 24.95 5.63
CA SER A 152 -3.79 24.04 4.50
C SER A 152 -2.82 24.66 3.46
N SER A 153 -1.55 24.31 3.57
CA SER A 153 -0.50 24.60 2.58
C SER A 153 -0.54 23.59 1.43
N PHE A 154 0.14 23.87 0.32
CA PHE A 154 0.26 22.88 -0.77
C PHE A 154 0.98 21.60 -0.29
N ALA A 155 1.99 21.74 0.58
CA ALA A 155 2.76 20.62 1.14
C ALA A 155 1.91 19.67 2.00
N VAL A 156 0.89 20.18 2.69
CA VAL A 156 0.02 19.38 3.56
C VAL A 156 -1.35 19.07 2.95
N LYS A 157 -1.68 19.57 1.76
CA LYS A 157 -2.99 19.36 1.09
C LYS A 157 -3.33 17.88 0.86
N THR A 158 -2.31 17.05 0.73
CA THR A 158 -2.44 15.60 0.54
C THR A 158 -2.30 14.84 1.85
N ARG A 159 -1.97 15.50 2.96
CA ARG A 159 -1.68 14.85 4.23
C ARG A 159 -2.83 15.10 5.20
N ALA A 160 -3.54 14.03 5.54
CA ALA A 160 -4.54 14.08 6.60
C ALA A 160 -3.95 13.44 7.85
N SER A 161 -4.11 14.11 8.99
CA SER A 161 -3.62 13.64 10.29
C SER A 161 -4.79 13.53 11.24
N ILE A 162 -4.79 12.48 12.08
CA ILE A 162 -5.83 12.33 13.09
C ILE A 162 -5.83 13.55 14.03
N MET A 163 -7.00 14.12 14.28
CA MET A 163 -7.18 15.27 15.17
C MET A 163 -8.03 14.95 16.41
N ASN A 164 -8.89 13.93 16.33
CA ASN A 164 -9.72 13.51 17.45
C ASN A 164 -8.85 12.74 18.47
N GLN A 165 -8.73 13.28 19.69
CA GLN A 165 -7.88 12.72 20.73
C GLN A 165 -8.36 11.35 21.24
N GLU A 166 -9.68 11.14 21.36
CA GLU A 166 -10.23 9.87 21.82
C GLU A 166 -9.97 8.76 20.81
N HIS A 167 -10.14 9.06 19.52
CA HIS A 167 -9.86 8.10 18.46
C HIS A 167 -8.37 7.88 18.26
N ALA A 168 -7.52 8.89 18.42
CA ALA A 168 -6.07 8.72 18.45
C ALA A 168 -5.62 7.80 19.61
N LYS A 169 -6.25 7.90 20.79
CA LYS A 169 -6.02 6.97 21.89
C LYS A 169 -6.40 5.54 21.53
N LYS A 170 -7.56 5.33 20.91
CA LYS A 170 -7.97 3.99 20.43
C LYS A 170 -6.98 3.42 19.42
N VAL A 171 -6.54 4.24 18.46
CA VAL A 171 -5.52 3.85 17.47
C VAL A 171 -4.18 3.52 18.15
N ALA A 172 -3.71 4.34 19.08
CA ALA A 172 -2.46 4.09 19.81
C ALA A 172 -2.50 2.77 20.59
N GLU A 173 -3.60 2.49 21.30
CA GLU A 173 -3.81 1.22 22.00
C GLU A 173 -3.87 0.02 21.04
N ALA A 174 -4.43 0.19 19.84
CA ALA A 174 -4.49 -0.87 18.84
C ALA A 174 -3.15 -1.11 18.11
N PHE A 175 -2.36 -0.06 17.89
CA PHE A 175 -1.03 -0.15 17.28
C PHE A 175 0.01 -0.70 18.27
N VAL A 176 -0.10 -0.36 19.55
CA VAL A 176 0.82 -0.79 20.62
C VAL A 176 0.01 -1.42 21.78
N PRO A 177 -0.52 -2.64 21.58
CA PRO A 177 -1.46 -3.26 22.51
C PRO A 177 -0.87 -3.57 23.87
N ALA A 178 -1.75 -3.82 24.83
CA ALA A 178 -1.38 -4.29 26.16
C ALA A 178 -0.52 -5.55 26.08
N GLY A 179 0.56 -5.58 26.85
CA GLY A 179 1.58 -6.63 26.78
C GLY A 179 2.82 -6.26 25.97
N SER A 180 2.74 -5.24 25.09
CA SER A 180 3.92 -4.66 24.45
C SER A 180 4.92 -4.13 25.48
N LYS A 181 6.22 -4.32 25.24
CA LYS A 181 7.28 -3.87 26.15
C LYS A 181 8.45 -3.27 25.40
N GLY A 182 8.89 -2.09 25.82
CA GLY A 182 10.12 -1.46 25.37
C GLY A 182 10.21 -1.23 23.85
N LYS A 183 9.07 -0.93 23.21
CA LYS A 183 8.98 -0.63 21.78
C LYS A 183 9.79 0.62 21.43
N VAL A 184 10.47 0.57 20.29
CA VAL A 184 11.05 1.71 19.60
C VAL A 184 10.21 1.93 18.37
N ILE A 185 9.53 3.07 18.32
CA ILE A 185 8.60 3.43 17.27
C ILE A 185 9.29 4.41 16.34
N VAL A 186 9.21 4.17 15.04
CA VAL A 186 9.49 5.19 14.03
C VAL A 186 8.14 5.65 13.49
N GLU A 187 7.75 6.90 13.77
CA GLU A 187 6.48 7.49 13.36
C GLU A 187 6.71 8.49 12.22
N ALA A 188 6.20 8.18 11.03
CA ALA A 188 6.30 9.05 9.85
C ALA A 188 4.99 9.79 9.57
N PHE A 189 5.12 11.08 9.23
CA PHE A 189 4.01 11.98 8.95
C PHE A 189 3.00 12.09 10.12
N PRO A 190 3.45 12.42 11.34
CA PRO A 190 2.56 12.60 12.50
C PRO A 190 1.59 13.79 12.34
N GLY A 191 1.90 14.75 11.45
CA GLY A 191 1.17 16.01 11.36
C GLY A 191 1.33 16.81 12.66
N PRO A 192 0.25 17.42 13.18
CA PRO A 192 0.29 18.08 14.49
C PRO A 192 0.75 17.18 15.66
N GLY A 193 0.79 15.85 15.50
CA GLY A 193 1.28 14.94 16.53
C GLY A 193 0.26 14.58 17.60
N VAL A 194 -1.03 14.49 17.24
CA VAL A 194 -2.07 13.95 18.15
C VAL A 194 -1.83 12.47 18.42
N LEU A 195 -1.49 11.69 17.38
CA LEU A 195 -1.14 10.28 17.55
C LEU A 195 0.15 10.11 18.36
N THR A 196 1.19 10.91 18.08
CA THR A 196 2.43 10.94 18.86
C THR A 196 2.16 11.15 20.36
N ARG A 197 1.32 12.14 20.71
CA ARG A 197 0.92 12.39 22.10
C ARG A 197 0.10 11.23 22.69
N ALA A 198 -0.79 10.62 21.90
CA ALA A 198 -1.55 9.44 22.33
C ALA A 198 -0.63 8.22 22.60
N LEU A 199 0.40 8.02 21.78
CA LEU A 199 1.43 6.99 21.99
C LEU A 199 2.24 7.27 23.27
N LEU A 200 2.63 8.53 23.51
CA LEU A 200 3.35 8.91 24.74
C LEU A 200 2.54 8.68 26.01
N ASN A 201 1.21 8.80 25.93
CA ASN A 201 0.28 8.56 27.03
C ASN A 201 0.07 7.08 27.35
N LEU A 202 0.53 6.15 26.50
CA LEU A 202 0.56 4.73 26.85
C LEU A 202 1.53 4.49 28.01
N PRO A 203 1.39 3.37 28.77
CA PRO A 203 2.28 3.08 29.88
C PRO A 203 3.75 3.12 29.44
N LYS A 204 4.61 3.81 30.22
CA LYS A 204 6.04 4.00 29.89
C LYS A 204 6.80 2.70 29.65
N SER A 205 6.33 1.58 30.21
CA SER A 205 6.90 0.25 29.97
C SER A 205 6.67 -0.27 28.55
N ARG A 206 5.63 0.20 27.85
CA ARG A 206 5.32 -0.24 26.47
C ARG A 206 6.25 0.39 25.44
N ILE A 207 6.57 1.67 25.59
CA ILE A 207 7.35 2.45 24.61
C ILE A 207 8.59 3.01 25.27
N LYS A 208 9.75 2.57 24.76
CA LYS A 208 11.06 3.09 25.14
C LYS A 208 11.42 4.36 24.39
N LYS A 209 11.09 4.46 23.10
CA LYS A 209 11.50 5.56 22.23
C LYS A 209 10.50 5.77 21.10
N ILE A 210 10.29 7.01 20.69
CA ILE A 210 9.54 7.42 19.49
C ILE A 210 10.43 8.35 18.68
N ILE A 211 10.77 7.92 17.46
CA ILE A 211 11.52 8.69 16.48
C ILE A 211 10.48 9.26 15.51
N VAL A 212 10.33 10.57 15.49
CA VAL A 212 9.29 11.28 14.74
C VAL A 212 9.89 11.86 13.46
N LEU A 213 9.31 11.54 12.31
CA LEU A 213 9.73 12.03 10.99
C LEU A 213 8.66 12.98 10.43
N GLU A 214 8.96 14.29 10.45
CA GLU A 214 8.09 15.35 9.97
C GLU A 214 8.92 16.42 9.26
N ASP A 215 8.45 16.93 8.13
CA ASP A 215 9.15 17.91 7.29
C ASP A 215 8.41 19.25 7.17
N GLU A 216 7.17 19.36 7.67
CA GLU A 216 6.44 20.63 7.71
C GLU A 216 6.79 21.42 8.97
N GLU A 217 7.42 22.59 8.79
CA GLU A 217 7.94 23.42 9.87
C GLU A 217 6.85 23.84 10.89
N ARG A 218 5.62 24.06 10.43
CA ARG A 218 4.49 24.40 11.32
C ARG A 218 4.06 23.26 12.21
N TYR A 219 4.26 22.01 11.80
CA TYR A 219 4.03 20.85 12.66
C TYR A 219 5.24 20.65 13.58
N LEU A 220 6.46 20.86 13.07
CA LEU A 220 7.69 20.77 13.83
C LEU A 220 7.73 21.74 15.02
N SER A 221 7.16 22.93 14.90
CA SER A 221 7.07 23.88 16.02
C SER A 221 6.32 23.31 17.24
N TYR A 222 5.41 22.36 17.06
CA TYR A 222 4.68 21.67 18.14
C TYR A 222 5.18 20.25 18.43
N LEU A 223 6.09 19.71 17.61
CA LEU A 223 6.70 18.41 17.83
C LEU A 223 8.04 18.54 18.57
N ARG A 224 8.90 19.51 18.21
CA ARG A 224 10.20 19.73 18.89
C ARG A 224 10.06 19.97 20.40
N PRO A 225 9.05 20.72 20.90
CA PRO A 225 8.83 20.84 22.35
C PRO A 225 8.58 19.50 23.06
N LEU A 226 8.06 18.47 22.36
CA LEU A 226 7.85 17.14 22.94
C LEU A 226 9.17 16.44 23.28
N GLU A 227 10.23 16.68 22.50
CA GLU A 227 11.57 16.15 22.76
C GLU A 227 12.18 16.73 24.04
N ALA A 228 11.97 18.02 24.31
CA ALA A 228 12.37 18.65 25.56
C ALA A 228 11.52 18.16 26.77
N PHE A 229 10.25 17.81 26.52
CA PHE A 229 9.30 17.41 27.56
C PHE A 229 9.40 15.94 27.96
N ASP A 230 9.60 15.03 27.01
CA ASP A 230 9.69 13.59 27.25
C ASP A 230 10.95 13.01 26.59
N PRO A 231 11.90 12.44 27.36
CA PRO A 231 13.18 11.94 26.83
C PRO A 231 13.03 10.71 25.91
N ARG A 232 11.82 10.16 25.78
CA ARG A 232 11.54 9.08 24.82
C ARG A 232 11.40 9.61 23.39
N VAL A 233 11.18 10.91 23.18
CA VAL A 233 10.92 11.48 21.86
C VAL A 233 12.23 11.95 21.23
N THR A 234 12.41 11.68 19.95
CA THR A 234 13.43 12.32 19.11
C THR A 234 12.77 12.80 17.83
N VAL A 235 12.87 14.09 17.52
CA VAL A 235 12.24 14.68 16.33
C VAL A 235 13.29 14.89 15.25
N LEU A 236 13.06 14.30 14.08
CA LEU A 236 13.87 14.52 12.89
C LEU A 236 13.07 15.36 11.89
N PRO A 237 13.57 16.56 11.50
CA PRO A 237 12.92 17.42 10.52
C PRO A 237 13.11 16.89 9.09
N LEU A 238 12.70 15.64 8.84
CA LEU A 238 12.95 14.89 7.63
C LEU A 238 11.66 14.19 7.16
N SER A 239 11.51 14.09 5.85
CA SER A 239 10.33 13.46 5.24
C SER A 239 10.36 11.94 5.41
N GLY A 240 9.25 11.34 5.81
CA GLY A 240 9.11 9.88 5.84
C GLY A 240 9.06 9.20 4.46
N PHE A 241 9.02 9.97 3.37
CA PHE A 241 8.98 9.46 2.00
C PHE A 241 10.36 9.16 1.42
N LEU A 242 11.37 9.93 1.82
CA LEU A 242 12.73 9.82 1.29
C LEU A 242 13.48 8.68 1.96
N TRP A 243 14.20 7.88 1.17
CA TRP A 243 14.97 6.74 1.69
C TRP A 243 16.15 7.19 2.55
N ASP A 244 16.80 8.30 2.17
CA ASP A 244 17.92 8.92 2.90
C ASP A 244 17.54 9.24 4.36
N THR A 245 16.27 9.56 4.64
CA THR A 245 15.78 9.77 6.01
C THR A 245 16.05 8.58 6.92
N TYR A 246 15.95 7.35 6.39
CA TYR A 246 16.17 6.13 7.17
C TYR A 246 17.67 5.80 7.31
N GLU A 247 18.51 6.30 6.40
CA GLU A 247 19.96 6.27 6.56
C GLU A 247 20.40 7.23 7.67
N GLU A 248 19.83 8.44 7.73
CA GLU A 248 20.07 9.42 8.79
C GLU A 248 19.74 8.87 10.19
N ILE A 249 18.64 8.10 10.32
CA ILE A 249 18.32 7.39 11.58
C ILE A 249 19.47 6.46 12.00
N SER A 250 20.08 5.78 11.02
CA SER A 250 21.20 4.85 11.25
C SER A 250 22.48 5.59 11.60
N VAL A 251 22.80 6.67 10.86
CA VAL A 251 23.98 7.54 11.10
C VAL A 251 23.94 8.16 12.49
N LYS A 252 22.76 8.64 12.92
CA LYS A 252 22.56 9.20 14.27
C LYS A 252 22.52 8.13 15.37
N GLY A 253 22.63 6.85 15.02
CA GLY A 253 22.63 5.75 15.99
C GLY A 253 21.31 5.60 16.75
N LEU A 254 20.19 6.11 16.22
CA LEU A 254 18.91 6.12 16.94
C LEU A 254 18.31 4.73 17.14
N LEU A 255 18.74 3.77 16.32
CA LEU A 255 18.39 2.34 16.40
C LEU A 255 19.57 1.47 16.87
N SER A 256 20.62 2.05 17.45
CA SER A 256 21.81 1.32 17.92
C SER A 256 21.50 0.25 18.98
N ASP A 257 20.40 0.40 19.72
CA ASP A 257 19.93 -0.54 20.74
C ASP A 257 18.95 -1.59 20.20
N ILE A 258 18.67 -1.57 18.89
CA ILE A 258 17.85 -2.57 18.22
C ILE A 258 18.75 -3.69 17.69
N THR A 259 18.53 -4.88 18.23
CA THR A 259 19.16 -6.11 17.77
C THR A 259 18.46 -6.64 16.54
N LYS A 260 19.22 -7.22 15.62
CA LYS A 260 18.65 -8.04 14.55
C LYS A 260 18.12 -9.33 15.16
N GLU A 261 16.86 -9.61 14.90
CA GLU A 261 16.18 -10.83 15.34
C GLU A 261 16.06 -11.84 14.20
N ASP A 262 15.87 -13.11 14.58
CA ASP A 262 15.57 -14.16 13.63
C ASP A 262 14.20 -13.92 12.97
N TRP A 263 14.07 -14.24 11.69
CA TRP A 263 12.82 -14.02 10.93
C TRP A 263 11.64 -14.84 11.48
N SER A 264 11.91 -15.95 12.18
CA SER A 264 10.87 -16.81 12.75
C SER A 264 10.01 -16.11 13.79
N ILE A 265 10.56 -15.10 14.48
CA ILE A 265 9.85 -14.36 15.51
C ILE A 265 9.41 -13.00 15.01
N GLU A 266 8.28 -12.52 15.52
CA GLU A 266 7.89 -11.12 15.34
C GLU A 266 8.88 -10.23 16.07
N HIS A 267 9.30 -9.14 15.44
CA HIS A 267 10.28 -8.26 16.05
C HIS A 267 9.69 -7.65 17.34
N PRO A 268 10.27 -7.91 18.52
CA PRO A 268 9.65 -7.57 19.79
C PRO A 268 9.66 -6.06 20.05
N ARG A 269 10.70 -5.35 19.57
CA ARG A 269 10.96 -3.95 19.93
C ARG A 269 10.74 -2.91 18.85
N LEU A 270 11.22 -3.11 17.62
CA LEU A 270 11.05 -2.16 16.53
C LEU A 270 9.64 -2.24 15.93
N GLN A 271 9.05 -1.09 15.62
CA GLN A 271 7.78 -0.98 14.89
C GLN A 271 7.74 0.34 14.11
N PHE A 272 7.19 0.30 12.90
CA PHE A 272 6.94 1.51 12.10
C PHE A 272 5.47 1.92 12.16
N ILE A 273 5.20 3.21 12.28
CA ILE A 273 3.84 3.78 12.29
C ILE A 273 3.80 4.93 11.30
N SER A 274 2.74 5.05 10.50
CA SER A 274 2.62 6.20 9.60
C SER A 274 1.19 6.60 9.25
N HIS A 275 0.97 7.92 9.12
CA HIS A 275 -0.14 8.43 8.31
C HIS A 275 0.31 8.47 6.84
N ILE A 276 -0.34 7.68 6.00
CA ILE A 276 -0.03 7.63 4.57
C ILE A 276 -0.62 8.86 3.87
N PRO A 277 0.20 9.67 3.17
CA PRO A 277 -0.32 10.78 2.36
C PRO A 277 -1.39 10.30 1.37
N SER A 278 -2.51 10.99 1.29
CA SER A 278 -3.56 10.73 0.31
C SER A 278 -3.05 11.06 -1.11
N LYS A 279 -3.35 10.19 -2.09
CA LYS A 279 -2.93 10.20 -3.51
C LYS A 279 -1.75 9.25 -3.84
N VAL A 280 -1.30 9.33 -5.10
CA VAL A 280 -0.32 8.45 -5.75
C VAL A 280 0.96 8.26 -4.94
N HIS A 281 1.48 9.31 -4.31
CA HIS A 281 2.69 9.23 -3.48
C HIS A 281 2.52 8.26 -2.30
N GLY A 282 1.38 8.30 -1.60
CA GLY A 282 1.11 7.34 -0.53
C GLY A 282 0.93 5.91 -1.03
N GLU A 283 0.31 5.73 -2.20
CA GLU A 283 0.20 4.40 -2.80
C GLU A 283 1.57 3.82 -3.19
N GLN A 284 2.46 4.66 -3.74
CA GLN A 284 3.83 4.29 -4.05
C GLN A 284 4.58 3.88 -2.78
N LEU A 285 4.47 4.66 -1.71
CA LEU A 285 5.11 4.38 -0.43
C LEU A 285 4.63 3.04 0.17
N VAL A 286 3.32 2.81 0.23
CA VAL A 286 2.76 1.53 0.72
C VAL A 286 3.22 0.37 -0.17
N SER A 287 3.24 0.57 -1.49
CA SER A 287 3.74 -0.41 -2.46
C SER A 287 5.22 -0.76 -2.25
N GLN A 288 6.04 0.22 -1.86
CA GLN A 288 7.45 0.04 -1.53
C GLN A 288 7.64 -0.72 -0.22
N PHE A 289 6.82 -0.46 0.81
CA PHE A 289 6.88 -1.20 2.06
C PHE A 289 6.69 -2.70 1.84
N PHE A 290 5.64 -3.12 1.13
CA PHE A 290 5.42 -4.54 0.87
C PHE A 290 6.52 -5.17 -0.01
N ARG A 291 7.11 -4.40 -0.93
CA ARG A 291 8.23 -4.85 -1.79
C ARG A 291 9.55 -4.98 -1.07
N SER A 292 9.73 -4.26 0.02
CA SER A 292 10.95 -4.33 0.83
C SER A 292 11.01 -5.61 1.69
N ILE A 293 9.87 -6.29 1.89
CA ILE A 293 9.76 -7.45 2.78
C ILE A 293 10.54 -8.67 2.28
N PRO A 294 10.34 -9.19 1.05
CA PRO A 294 10.95 -10.44 0.61
C PRO A 294 12.47 -10.40 0.71
N ASP A 295 13.06 -9.32 0.21
CA ASP A 295 14.50 -9.09 0.20
C ASP A 295 15.05 -8.55 1.52
N GLN A 296 14.19 -8.41 2.54
CA GLN A 296 14.53 -7.94 3.88
C GLN A 296 15.29 -6.60 3.88
N GLN A 297 14.84 -5.68 3.02
CA GLN A 297 15.38 -4.32 2.90
C GLN A 297 14.76 -3.39 3.96
N TRP A 298 15.23 -2.14 4.02
CA TRP A 298 14.72 -1.13 4.95
C TRP A 298 14.77 -1.60 6.42
N PHE A 299 13.67 -1.58 7.17
CA PHE A 299 13.60 -2.07 8.55
C PHE A 299 13.55 -3.59 8.66
N PHE A 300 13.21 -4.30 7.58
CA PHE A 300 13.14 -5.77 7.58
C PHE A 300 14.52 -6.43 7.68
N LYS A 301 15.60 -5.65 7.54
CA LYS A 301 16.98 -6.08 7.85
C LYS A 301 17.17 -6.44 9.33
N PHE A 302 16.33 -5.89 10.22
CA PHE A 302 16.32 -6.20 11.65
C PHE A 302 15.47 -7.43 12.00
N GLY A 303 14.73 -8.01 11.05
CA GLY A 303 13.86 -9.16 11.28
C GLY A 303 12.42 -8.89 10.84
N ARG A 304 11.46 -9.68 11.37
CA ARG A 304 10.04 -9.59 10.98
C ARG A 304 9.34 -8.43 11.69
N VAL A 305 9.63 -7.21 11.24
CA VAL A 305 9.18 -5.95 11.87
C VAL A 305 7.70 -5.66 11.53
N PRO A 306 6.82 -5.48 12.53
CA PRO A 306 5.45 -5.02 12.29
C PRO A 306 5.41 -3.55 11.87
N PHE A 307 4.38 -3.20 11.10
CA PHE A 307 4.08 -1.80 10.83
C PHE A 307 2.59 -1.52 10.84
N SER A 308 2.22 -0.30 11.23
CA SER A 308 0.83 0.13 11.41
C SER A 308 0.58 1.41 10.63
N LEU A 309 -0.51 1.45 9.86
CA LEU A 309 -0.74 2.52 8.89
C LEU A 309 -2.14 3.12 9.08
N ILE A 310 -2.23 4.44 8.99
CA ILE A 310 -3.49 5.15 8.74
C ILE A 310 -3.48 5.55 7.27
N MET A 311 -4.42 5.04 6.48
CA MET A 311 -4.46 5.28 5.03
C MET A 311 -5.88 5.50 4.55
N THR A 312 -6.03 5.97 3.31
CA THR A 312 -7.35 6.13 2.72
C THR A 312 -8.03 4.78 2.53
N GLU A 313 -9.36 4.74 2.73
CA GLU A 313 -10.18 3.54 2.52
C GLU A 313 -10.01 3.01 1.09
N SER A 314 -9.90 3.88 0.09
CA SER A 314 -9.66 3.49 -1.31
C SER A 314 -8.31 2.79 -1.55
N LEU A 315 -7.27 3.16 -0.81
CA LEU A 315 -5.98 2.47 -0.89
C LEU A 315 -6.07 1.13 -0.17
N TRP A 316 -6.73 1.10 0.99
CA TRP A 316 -6.97 -0.13 1.71
C TRP A 316 -7.78 -1.15 0.91
N GLU A 317 -8.84 -0.73 0.21
CA GLU A 317 -9.63 -1.59 -0.69
C GLU A 317 -8.76 -2.27 -1.75
N ARG A 318 -7.69 -1.60 -2.20
CA ARG A 318 -6.74 -2.16 -3.15
C ARG A 318 -5.72 -3.07 -2.48
N VAL A 319 -5.24 -2.76 -1.29
CA VAL A 319 -4.33 -3.63 -0.51
C VAL A 319 -5.05 -4.94 -0.17
N SER A 320 -6.26 -4.84 0.36
CA SER A 320 -7.07 -5.97 0.87
C SER A 320 -7.99 -6.63 -0.16
N ALA A 321 -7.90 -6.25 -1.45
CA ALA A 321 -8.82 -6.71 -2.48
C ALA A 321 -8.83 -8.26 -2.57
N PRO A 322 -10.01 -8.90 -2.44
CA PRO A 322 -10.12 -10.35 -2.47
C PRO A 322 -9.91 -10.91 -3.88
N LEU A 323 -9.67 -12.23 -3.95
CA LEU A 323 -9.57 -12.96 -5.21
C LEU A 323 -10.81 -12.73 -6.08
N GLY A 324 -10.60 -12.34 -7.33
CA GLY A 324 -11.68 -12.07 -8.27
C GLY A 324 -12.33 -10.69 -8.15
N GLY A 325 -12.02 -9.92 -7.09
CA GLY A 325 -12.56 -8.58 -6.86
C GLY A 325 -12.18 -7.57 -7.96
N SER A 326 -12.99 -6.53 -8.12
CA SER A 326 -12.75 -5.46 -9.10
C SER A 326 -11.49 -4.65 -8.77
N ALA A 327 -11.31 -4.32 -7.48
CA ALA A 327 -10.17 -3.60 -6.93
C ALA A 327 -8.84 -4.40 -6.94
N ARG A 328 -8.91 -5.72 -7.19
CA ARG A 328 -7.73 -6.61 -7.21
C ARG A 328 -6.72 -6.12 -8.23
N CYS A 329 -5.53 -5.79 -7.77
CA CYS A 329 -4.44 -5.23 -8.56
C CYS A 329 -3.09 -5.84 -8.14
N LYS A 330 -1.99 -5.37 -8.74
CA LYS A 330 -0.64 -5.85 -8.41
C LYS A 330 -0.31 -5.64 -6.93
N LEU A 331 -0.71 -4.49 -6.37
CA LEU A 331 -0.51 -4.18 -4.95
C LEU A 331 -1.19 -5.22 -4.05
N SER A 332 -2.41 -5.64 -4.38
CA SER A 332 -3.13 -6.68 -3.63
C SER A 332 -2.37 -8.00 -3.60
N VAL A 333 -1.83 -8.40 -4.76
CA VAL A 333 -1.10 -9.67 -4.87
C VAL A 333 0.20 -9.62 -4.07
N ILE A 334 0.98 -8.55 -4.20
CA ILE A 334 2.24 -8.39 -3.45
C ILE A 334 1.95 -8.31 -1.95
N ALA A 335 0.96 -7.54 -1.51
CA ALA A 335 0.61 -7.43 -0.10
C ALA A 335 0.21 -8.79 0.50
N GLU A 336 -0.67 -9.55 -0.17
CA GLU A 336 -1.08 -10.89 0.27
C GLU A 336 0.06 -11.91 0.22
N ALA A 337 1.00 -11.74 -0.72
CA ALA A 337 2.17 -12.60 -0.86
C ALA A 337 3.23 -12.37 0.24
N THR A 338 3.20 -11.22 0.93
CA THR A 338 4.26 -10.84 1.86
C THR A 338 3.79 -10.59 3.29
N SER A 339 2.50 -10.33 3.52
CA SER A 339 1.99 -9.96 4.85
C SER A 339 0.58 -10.45 5.17
N HIS A 340 0.31 -10.57 6.47
CA HIS A 340 -1.02 -10.47 7.05
C HIS A 340 -1.34 -9.01 7.37
N PHE A 341 -2.59 -8.61 7.19
CA PHE A 341 -3.06 -7.27 7.51
C PHE A 341 -4.52 -7.28 7.90
N ASP A 342 -4.86 -6.46 8.89
CA ASP A 342 -6.23 -6.33 9.41
C ASP A 342 -6.48 -4.91 9.88
N TYR A 343 -7.77 -4.55 10.01
CA TYR A 343 -8.14 -3.31 10.68
C TYR A 343 -7.63 -3.30 12.12
N ALA A 344 -6.96 -2.22 12.51
CA ALA A 344 -6.49 -2.04 13.88
C ALA A 344 -7.66 -1.67 14.83
N ILE A 345 -8.61 -0.90 14.32
CA ILE A 345 -9.85 -0.52 15.01
C ILE A 345 -11.01 -0.58 14.02
N ASP A 346 -12.25 -0.55 14.53
CA ASP A 346 -13.44 -0.44 13.69
C ASP A 346 -13.33 0.81 12.77
N PRO A 347 -13.41 0.66 11.43
CA PRO A 347 -13.33 1.76 10.47
C PRO A 347 -14.31 2.90 10.76
N SER A 348 -15.47 2.60 11.33
CA SER A 348 -16.49 3.62 11.67
C SER A 348 -16.00 4.64 12.70
N CYS A 349 -15.02 4.29 13.55
CA CYS A 349 -14.42 5.22 14.50
C CYS A 349 -13.69 6.38 13.82
N LEU A 350 -13.21 6.19 12.59
CA LEU A 350 -12.48 7.22 11.85
C LEU A 350 -13.40 8.01 10.91
N LYS A 351 -14.71 7.72 10.93
CA LYS A 351 -15.74 8.42 10.15
C LYS A 351 -16.65 9.25 11.09
N PRO A 352 -17.21 10.37 10.62
CA PRO A 352 -16.90 11.04 9.36
C PRO A 352 -15.56 11.78 9.41
N TYR A 353 -14.92 11.98 8.25
CA TYR A 353 -13.62 12.65 8.14
C TYR A 353 -13.53 13.98 8.92
N LYS A 354 -14.54 14.87 8.78
CA LYS A 354 -14.54 16.22 9.35
C LYS A 354 -14.40 16.25 10.89
N GLN A 355 -14.73 15.17 11.58
CA GLN A 355 -14.62 15.07 13.04
C GLN A 355 -13.30 14.44 13.48
N ASN A 356 -12.61 13.75 12.57
CA ASN A 356 -11.50 12.86 12.90
C ASN A 356 -10.17 13.30 12.34
N PHE A 357 -10.16 14.07 11.24
CA PHE A 357 -8.96 14.42 10.52
C PHE A 357 -8.81 15.92 10.28
N HIS A 358 -7.55 16.35 10.33
CA HIS A 358 -7.10 17.66 9.88
C HIS A 358 -6.32 17.53 8.57
N PRO A 359 -6.48 18.45 7.60
CA PRO A 359 -7.37 19.62 7.63
C PRO A 359 -8.86 19.25 7.53
N ALA A 360 -9.71 19.86 8.37
CA ALA A 360 -11.13 19.51 8.45
C ALA A 360 -11.96 19.97 7.23
N HIS A 361 -11.52 21.02 6.55
CA HIS A 361 -12.19 21.59 5.37
C HIS A 361 -11.46 21.16 4.10
N MET A 362 -11.91 20.04 3.53
CA MET A 362 -11.47 19.57 2.21
C MET A 362 -12.67 19.48 1.26
N PRO A 363 -12.54 19.91 -0.03
CA PRO A 363 -13.64 19.85 -0.99
C PRO A 363 -14.20 18.44 -1.24
N SER A 364 -13.35 17.43 -1.13
CA SER A 364 -13.71 16.01 -1.26
C SER A 364 -12.81 15.21 -0.31
N PRO A 365 -13.18 15.12 0.98
CA PRO A 365 -12.36 14.42 1.96
C PRO A 365 -12.40 12.92 1.69
N PRO A 366 -11.24 12.24 1.62
CA PRO A 366 -11.22 10.79 1.59
C PRO A 366 -11.56 10.24 2.98
N GLU A 367 -12.23 9.09 3.02
CA GLU A 367 -12.36 8.33 4.26
C GLU A 367 -11.06 7.58 4.57
N PHE A 368 -10.79 7.35 5.85
CA PHE A 368 -9.56 6.72 6.33
C PHE A 368 -9.85 5.49 7.18
N VAL A 369 -8.87 4.60 7.21
CA VAL A 369 -8.85 3.40 8.04
C VAL A 369 -7.49 3.27 8.71
N ALA A 370 -7.46 2.65 9.89
CA ALA A 370 -6.23 2.27 10.58
C ALA A 370 -6.04 0.76 10.48
N ILE A 371 -4.85 0.32 10.09
CA ILE A 371 -4.53 -1.10 9.89
C ILE A 371 -3.24 -1.49 10.59
N ASN A 372 -3.14 -2.76 10.97
CA ASN A 372 -1.92 -3.39 11.40
C ASN A 372 -1.45 -4.35 10.31
N VAL A 373 -0.14 -4.37 10.06
CA VAL A 373 0.50 -5.24 9.07
C VAL A 373 1.63 -6.02 9.72
N MET A 374 1.59 -7.34 9.53
CA MET A 374 2.61 -8.27 10.00
C MET A 374 3.17 -9.04 8.81
N PRO A 375 4.47 -8.91 8.49
CA PRO A 375 5.06 -9.75 7.45
C PRO A 375 4.90 -11.24 7.76
N LEU A 376 4.66 -12.05 6.72
CA LEU A 376 4.49 -13.49 6.84
C LEU A 376 5.77 -14.15 7.35
N LEU A 377 5.60 -15.19 8.15
CA LEU A 377 6.68 -16.08 8.53
C LEU A 377 7.30 -16.74 7.28
N GLU A 378 6.47 -17.32 6.43
CA GLU A 378 6.85 -17.90 5.16
C GLU A 378 6.44 -16.98 4.01
N GLN A 379 7.43 -16.38 3.34
CA GLN A 379 7.19 -15.44 2.23
C GLN A 379 6.82 -16.20 0.95
N TRP A 380 5.78 -15.74 0.23
CA TRP A 380 5.44 -16.31 -1.08
C TRP A 380 6.43 -15.95 -2.17
N ILE A 381 7.06 -14.78 -2.02
CA ILE A 381 8.11 -14.26 -2.90
C ILE A 381 9.46 -14.67 -2.30
N GLU A 382 10.24 -15.46 -3.03
CA GLU A 382 11.59 -15.83 -2.62
C GLU A 382 12.56 -14.63 -2.80
N LYS A 383 13.62 -14.60 -2.00
CA LYS A 383 14.65 -13.55 -2.07
C LYS A 383 15.25 -13.49 -3.48
N GLY A 384 15.36 -12.28 -4.02
CA GLY A 384 15.91 -12.03 -5.35
C GLY A 384 14.95 -12.29 -6.51
N LEU A 385 13.70 -12.71 -6.27
CA LEU A 385 12.71 -12.96 -7.32
C LEU A 385 11.69 -11.83 -7.48
N LEU A 386 11.87 -10.70 -6.81
CA LEU A 386 10.89 -9.61 -6.85
C LEU A 386 10.71 -9.05 -8.27
N ASP A 387 11.80 -8.98 -9.05
CA ASP A 387 11.76 -8.49 -10.43
C ASP A 387 10.96 -9.42 -11.34
N GLU A 388 11.11 -10.74 -11.22
CA GLU A 388 10.28 -11.70 -11.96
C GLU A 388 8.82 -11.65 -11.56
N TRP A 389 8.53 -11.48 -10.27
CA TRP A 389 7.16 -11.27 -9.78
C TRP A 389 6.56 -10.01 -10.40
N ASP A 390 7.26 -8.88 -10.33
CA ASP A 390 6.79 -7.61 -10.88
C ASP A 390 6.66 -7.67 -12.41
N TYR A 391 7.56 -8.37 -13.11
CA TYR A 391 7.45 -8.62 -14.53
C TYR A 391 6.16 -9.38 -14.88
N CYS A 392 5.95 -10.52 -14.23
CA CYS A 392 4.78 -11.36 -14.47
C CYS A 392 3.49 -10.62 -14.15
N LEU A 393 3.42 -9.97 -12.98
CA LEU A 393 2.26 -9.19 -12.57
C LEU A 393 1.97 -8.05 -13.55
N ARG A 394 2.98 -7.28 -13.95
CA ARG A 394 2.84 -6.15 -14.88
C ARG A 394 2.23 -6.57 -16.21
N ARG A 395 2.68 -7.69 -16.77
CA ARG A 395 2.17 -8.24 -18.04
C ARG A 395 0.78 -8.84 -17.89
N LEU A 396 0.59 -9.73 -16.92
CA LEU A 396 -0.66 -10.49 -16.81
C LEU A 396 -1.83 -9.62 -16.32
N PHE A 397 -1.57 -8.55 -15.56
CA PHE A 397 -2.63 -7.66 -15.11
C PHE A 397 -3.18 -6.71 -16.18
N VAL A 398 -2.54 -6.61 -17.37
CA VAL A 398 -3.10 -5.86 -18.52
C VAL A 398 -4.46 -6.45 -18.92
N GLN A 399 -4.59 -7.78 -18.89
CA GLN A 399 -5.84 -8.49 -19.16
C GLN A 399 -6.25 -9.35 -17.96
N LYS A 400 -6.21 -8.78 -16.74
CA LYS A 400 -6.42 -9.51 -15.47
C LYS A 400 -7.71 -10.33 -15.36
N ALA A 401 -8.72 -10.05 -16.19
CA ALA A 401 -10.00 -10.75 -16.22
C ALA A 401 -10.08 -11.87 -17.29
N GLN A 402 -9.14 -11.92 -18.24
CA GLN A 402 -9.09 -12.97 -19.25
C GLN A 402 -8.43 -14.24 -18.69
N PRO A 403 -8.73 -15.43 -19.25
CA PRO A 403 -8.07 -16.66 -18.87
C PRO A 403 -6.55 -16.63 -19.10
N LEU A 404 -5.78 -17.31 -18.26
CA LEU A 404 -4.31 -17.41 -18.36
C LEU A 404 -3.81 -17.82 -19.75
N LYS A 405 -4.54 -18.70 -20.45
CA LYS A 405 -4.23 -19.08 -21.85
C LYS A 405 -4.10 -17.87 -22.78
N LYS A 406 -4.83 -16.77 -22.53
CA LYS A 406 -4.74 -15.52 -23.29
C LYS A 406 -3.71 -14.54 -22.72
N CYS A 407 -3.47 -14.56 -21.41
CA CYS A 407 -2.58 -13.61 -20.75
C CYS A 407 -1.10 -14.01 -20.83
N ILE A 408 -0.77 -15.30 -20.69
CA ILE A 408 0.62 -15.80 -20.66
C ILE A 408 1.43 -15.48 -21.93
N PRO A 409 0.86 -15.50 -23.16
CA PRO A 409 1.57 -15.03 -24.35
C PRO A 409 2.13 -13.60 -24.25
N GLN A 410 1.65 -12.77 -23.33
CA GLN A 410 2.15 -11.42 -23.10
C GLN A 410 3.47 -11.37 -22.31
N LEU A 411 3.89 -12.49 -21.70
CA LEU A 411 5.20 -12.58 -21.04
C LEU A 411 6.31 -12.47 -22.09
N ALA A 412 6.31 -13.34 -23.10
CA ALA A 412 7.20 -13.29 -24.25
C ALA A 412 6.73 -14.30 -25.32
N PRO A 413 7.27 -14.21 -26.56
CA PRO A 413 7.04 -15.24 -27.57
C PRO A 413 7.36 -16.65 -27.04
N GLY A 414 6.46 -17.60 -27.26
CA GLY A 414 6.62 -18.99 -26.79
C GLY A 414 6.24 -19.26 -25.33
N ALA A 415 5.79 -18.25 -24.57
CA ALA A 415 5.47 -18.40 -23.14
C ALA A 415 4.34 -19.38 -22.83
N LEU A 416 3.55 -19.83 -23.82
CA LEU A 416 2.56 -20.90 -23.62
C LEU A 416 3.16 -22.20 -23.09
N SER A 417 4.45 -22.44 -23.32
CA SER A 417 5.19 -23.56 -22.73
C SER A 417 5.21 -23.49 -21.19
N VAL A 418 5.33 -22.29 -20.61
CA VAL A 418 5.21 -22.06 -19.15
C VAL A 418 3.84 -22.49 -18.63
N LEU A 419 2.77 -22.13 -19.35
CA LEU A 419 1.40 -22.56 -18.99
C LEU A 419 1.26 -24.09 -19.03
N ASN A 420 1.86 -24.75 -20.02
CA ASN A 420 1.80 -26.20 -20.12
C ASN A 420 2.48 -26.88 -18.94
N LYS A 421 3.60 -26.32 -18.46
CA LYS A 421 4.31 -26.82 -17.29
C LYS A 421 3.45 -26.72 -16.03
N ILE A 422 2.90 -25.55 -15.72
CA ILE A 422 2.14 -25.34 -14.47
C ILE A 422 0.71 -25.90 -14.50
N ALA A 423 0.18 -26.23 -15.67
CA ALA A 423 -1.18 -26.74 -15.83
C ALA A 423 -1.23 -28.23 -16.21
N ASP A 424 -0.11 -28.95 -16.04
CA ASP A 424 -0.07 -30.40 -16.22
C ASP A 424 -0.99 -31.08 -15.19
N THR A 425 -1.81 -32.00 -15.66
CA THR A 425 -2.74 -32.77 -14.83
C THR A 425 -2.03 -33.78 -13.94
N ASN A 426 -0.79 -34.13 -14.27
CA ASN A 426 0.04 -35.04 -13.49
C ASN A 426 0.70 -34.34 -12.28
N LEU A 427 0.70 -33.00 -12.24
CA LEU A 427 1.21 -32.27 -11.08
C LEU A 427 0.26 -32.41 -9.88
N PRO A 428 0.82 -32.43 -8.65
CA PRO A 428 0.02 -32.31 -7.44
C PRO A 428 -0.89 -31.07 -7.47
N LEU A 429 -2.02 -31.12 -6.77
CA LEU A 429 -3.04 -30.06 -6.81
C LEU A 429 -2.49 -28.72 -6.30
N GLU A 430 -1.53 -28.77 -5.38
CA GLU A 430 -0.82 -27.64 -4.80
C GLU A 430 0.13 -26.93 -5.77
N GLU A 431 0.67 -27.64 -6.75
CA GLU A 431 1.58 -27.11 -7.77
C GLU A 431 0.82 -26.63 -9.02
N ARG A 432 -0.39 -27.15 -9.22
CA ARG A 432 -1.18 -26.93 -10.42
C ARG A 432 -1.89 -25.58 -10.46
N VAL A 433 -1.82 -24.90 -11.61
CA VAL A 433 -2.57 -23.68 -11.93
C VAL A 433 -3.56 -23.93 -13.06
N ALA A 434 -4.83 -23.61 -12.85
CA ALA A 434 -5.87 -23.90 -13.85
C ALA A 434 -5.77 -22.98 -15.09
N ARG A 435 -5.74 -23.58 -16.29
CA ARG A 435 -5.63 -22.85 -17.58
C ARG A 435 -6.71 -21.79 -17.82
N ARG A 436 -7.91 -22.03 -17.27
CA ARG A 436 -9.09 -21.16 -17.41
C ARG A 436 -9.17 -20.08 -16.32
N GLN A 437 -8.29 -20.15 -15.31
CA GLN A 437 -8.21 -19.17 -14.24
C GLN A 437 -7.79 -17.81 -14.82
N ALA A 438 -8.37 -16.73 -14.31
CA ALA A 438 -7.94 -15.38 -14.65
C ALA A 438 -6.89 -14.90 -13.64
N PRO A 439 -5.89 -14.08 -14.04
CA PRO A 439 -4.86 -13.58 -13.13
C PRO A 439 -5.41 -12.94 -11.84
N ARG A 440 -6.51 -12.19 -11.93
CA ARG A 440 -7.15 -11.57 -10.74
C ARG A 440 -7.72 -12.57 -9.73
N LYS A 441 -7.86 -13.84 -10.09
CA LYS A 441 -8.38 -14.92 -9.23
C LYS A 441 -7.27 -15.84 -8.70
N MET A 442 -6.01 -15.62 -9.09
CA MET A 442 -4.90 -16.45 -8.64
C MET A 442 -4.49 -16.11 -7.21
N THR A 443 -4.30 -17.15 -6.41
CA THR A 443 -3.72 -17.12 -5.06
C THR A 443 -2.21 -16.81 -5.10
N PRO A 444 -1.60 -16.32 -3.99
CA PRO A 444 -0.15 -16.13 -3.90
C PRO A 444 0.65 -17.40 -4.23
N ARG A 445 0.14 -18.57 -3.83
CA ARG A 445 0.73 -19.88 -4.19
C ARG A 445 0.77 -20.10 -5.71
N GLU A 446 -0.36 -19.89 -6.39
CA GLU A 446 -0.42 -20.06 -7.85
C GLU A 446 0.48 -19.05 -8.57
N TRP A 447 0.62 -17.83 -8.01
CA TRP A 447 1.60 -16.86 -8.51
C TRP A 447 3.03 -17.35 -8.33
N ARG A 448 3.39 -17.89 -7.15
CA ARG A 448 4.71 -18.49 -6.93
C ARG A 448 4.99 -19.58 -7.96
N ASN A 449 4.07 -20.51 -8.18
CA ASN A 449 4.24 -21.61 -9.14
C ASN A 449 4.43 -21.07 -10.57
N LEU A 450 3.66 -20.05 -10.96
CA LEU A 450 3.82 -19.40 -12.26
C LEU A 450 5.17 -18.71 -12.40
N VAL A 451 5.61 -17.97 -11.38
CA VAL A 451 6.90 -17.26 -11.41
C VAL A 451 8.07 -18.25 -11.41
N ASN A 452 8.04 -19.30 -10.61
CA ASN A 452 9.09 -20.33 -10.60
C ASN A 452 9.19 -21.02 -11.97
N ALA A 453 8.06 -21.35 -12.58
CA ALA A 453 8.05 -21.89 -13.94
C ALA A 453 8.54 -20.88 -15.00
N PHE A 454 8.35 -19.57 -14.78
CA PHE A 454 8.89 -18.51 -15.63
C PHE A 454 10.41 -18.35 -15.43
N VAL A 455 10.91 -18.45 -14.20
CA VAL A 455 12.35 -18.42 -13.87
C VAL A 455 13.09 -19.58 -14.54
N GLU A 456 12.53 -20.77 -14.48
CA GLU A 456 13.09 -21.99 -15.06
C GLU A 456 12.91 -22.10 -16.57
N TRP A 457 12.21 -21.14 -17.19
CA TRP A 457 11.92 -21.18 -18.61
C TRP A 457 13.18 -20.85 -19.44
N PRO A 458 13.67 -21.74 -20.32
CA PRO A 458 14.92 -21.51 -21.05
C PRO A 458 14.90 -20.28 -21.96
N PHE A 459 13.71 -19.81 -22.34
CA PHE A 459 13.50 -18.65 -23.19
C PHE A 459 13.01 -17.42 -22.39
N LYS A 460 13.19 -17.41 -21.06
CA LYS A 460 12.93 -16.25 -20.21
C LYS A 460 13.72 -15.05 -20.76
N PRO A 461 13.08 -13.88 -20.98
CA PRO A 461 13.81 -12.67 -21.36
C PRO A 461 14.88 -12.35 -20.32
N ALA A 462 16.09 -12.05 -20.79
CA ALA A 462 17.19 -11.63 -19.91
C ALA A 462 16.93 -10.24 -19.31
N ASP A 463 16.31 -9.35 -20.09
CA ASP A 463 15.89 -8.03 -19.66
C ASP A 463 14.42 -8.03 -19.24
N LEU A 464 14.18 -7.79 -17.95
CA LEU A 464 12.84 -7.69 -17.35
C LEU A 464 12.37 -6.24 -17.18
N SER A 465 13.16 -5.28 -17.66
CA SER A 465 12.81 -3.87 -17.69
C SER A 465 11.60 -3.58 -18.57
N ILE A 466 11.10 -2.35 -18.51
CA ILE A 466 9.89 -1.92 -19.19
C ILE A 466 10.13 -1.75 -20.71
N ASP A 467 11.39 -1.55 -21.13
CA ASP A 467 11.72 -0.99 -22.45
C ASP A 467 11.74 -2.03 -23.59
N PHE A 468 11.85 -3.31 -23.26
CA PHE A 468 12.04 -4.39 -24.25
C PHE A 468 10.91 -4.47 -25.30
N ASN A 469 9.68 -4.08 -24.97
CA ASN A 469 8.54 -4.17 -25.91
C ASN A 469 8.40 -2.98 -26.87
N MET A 470 9.05 -1.85 -26.60
CA MET A 470 8.99 -0.69 -27.49
C MET A 470 9.90 -0.86 -28.73
N ILE A 471 10.93 -1.71 -28.62
CA ILE A 471 11.92 -1.91 -29.69
C ILE A 471 11.40 -2.90 -30.75
N THR A 472 10.76 -3.99 -30.33
CA THR A 472 10.25 -5.03 -31.24
C THR A 472 9.10 -4.53 -32.12
N THR A 473 8.26 -3.63 -31.63
CA THR A 473 7.16 -3.03 -32.43
C THR A 473 7.65 -1.95 -33.40
N LYS A 474 8.79 -1.29 -33.11
CA LYS A 474 9.37 -0.27 -34.01
C LYS A 474 10.24 -0.86 -35.12
N GLN A 475 10.81 -2.05 -34.94
CA GLN A 475 11.59 -2.72 -35.98
C GLN A 475 10.70 -3.44 -37.01
N SER A 476 9.50 -3.91 -36.64
CA SER A 476 8.55 -4.50 -37.60
C SER A 476 7.96 -3.46 -38.55
N ASN A 477 7.73 -2.22 -38.10
CA ASN A 477 7.15 -1.16 -38.92
C ASN A 477 8.19 -0.37 -39.75
N ARG A 478 9.44 -0.84 -39.81
CA ARG A 478 10.51 -0.25 -40.65
C ARG A 478 10.93 -1.15 -41.80
N LEU A 479 10.28 -2.30 -41.98
CA LEU A 479 10.58 -3.28 -43.03
C LEU A 479 9.36 -3.62 -43.90
N GLU A 480 8.33 -2.78 -43.91
CA GLU A 480 7.26 -2.79 -44.93
C GLU A 480 7.32 -1.54 -45.80
#